data_AF-A0A971VY53-F1
#
_entry.id   AF-A0A971VY53-F1
#
_cell.length_a   1.000
_cell.length_b   1.000
_cell.length_c   1.000
_cell.angle_alpha   90.00
_cell.angle_beta   90.00
_cell.angle_gamma   90.00
#
_symmetry.space_group_name_H-M   'P 1'
#
loop_
_entity.id
_entity.type
_entity.pdbx_description
1 polymer ?
#
loop_
_entity_poly.entity_id
_entity_poly.type
_entity_poly.pdbx_seq_one_letter_code
_entity_poly.pdbx_strand_id
1 'polypeptide(L)'
;MQIKDFCFFKSSEENTIKKIMSQVLSERNRYSKDLLMNLLYKEIATNVYGKMAQGIREKETTSIDGKQSKMPKFKISSAAYASSATGLVRALLMTLINILESNGCKVINVVTDGILVAVPRKEGLKISVDENGIVVLPNISEVIDERIIAEVENNYPINRFVETYKNIVKDNIKEWLTVKHVGDVVGSYKSKVSCIFYNDIEQGKSAAGLSIKTGEEIRAIFEADELSELTRNRTAGVNSIVKGEMLDYVTYPEQYKPNISSDIKRIYSESGLESLLYKNISDTRDANMTVRKRKKKGKITDNGTLKTQQLLKGKKQSGKIHLVSDKGKDLKEAQNLCKRMTLRAIAKREACFKDLLEAFKTDAEIAKLLGKKDLKNEKRADFISAIVPDYVSTRKVIDGICKKLSIEPNGEIYKLILAE
;
A
#
# COMPACT_ATOMS: atom_id res chain seq x y z
N MET A 1 -19.75 -18.46 1.37
CA MET A 1 -18.28 -18.27 1.45
C MET A 1 -17.79 -19.06 2.66
N GLN A 2 -17.29 -20.28 2.46
CA GLN A 2 -16.69 -21.06 3.56
C GLN A 2 -15.23 -20.63 3.70
N ILE A 3 -14.88 -20.03 4.83
CA ILE A 3 -13.50 -19.98 5.30
C ILE A 3 -13.21 -21.40 5.79
N LYS A 4 -12.43 -22.17 5.02
CA LYS A 4 -11.83 -23.41 5.53
C LYS A 4 -10.65 -22.99 6.38
N ASP A 5 -10.81 -23.06 7.69
CA ASP A 5 -9.80 -22.67 8.68
C ASP A 5 -8.48 -23.41 8.46
N PHE A 6 -7.38 -22.67 8.36
CA PHE A 6 -6.04 -23.23 8.53
C PHE A 6 -5.71 -23.22 10.03
N CYS A 7 -5.86 -24.37 10.69
CA CYS A 7 -5.33 -24.56 12.04
C CYS A 7 -3.81 -24.75 11.97
N PHE A 8 -3.05 -23.86 12.60
CA PHE A 8 -1.61 -24.02 12.76
C PHE A 8 -1.34 -25.04 13.87
N PHE A 9 -0.65 -26.13 13.54
CA PHE A 9 -0.27 -27.16 14.50
C PHE A 9 0.90 -26.70 15.38
N LYS A 10 0.87 -27.12 16.65
CA LYS A 10 1.97 -26.94 17.61
C LYS A 10 3.15 -27.80 17.14
N SER A 11 4.27 -27.18 16.80
CA SER A 11 5.52 -27.89 16.49
C SER A 11 6.00 -28.63 17.73
N SER A 12 6.12 -29.96 17.64
CA SER A 12 6.72 -30.83 18.67
C SER A 12 8.24 -30.83 18.66
N GLU A 13 8.86 -30.30 17.60
CA GLU A 13 10.32 -30.28 17.43
C GLU A 13 10.93 -28.92 17.75
N GLU A 14 12.18 -28.96 18.21
CA GLU A 14 13.03 -27.79 18.46
C GLU A 14 13.02 -26.89 17.21
N ASN A 15 12.41 -25.71 17.33
CA ASN A 15 12.10 -24.84 16.19
C ASN A 15 13.41 -24.39 15.50
N THR A 16 13.76 -25.02 14.38
CA THR A 16 15.00 -24.78 13.63
C THR A 16 15.18 -23.30 13.27
N ILE A 17 14.08 -22.61 12.96
CA ILE A 17 14.08 -21.17 12.67
C ILE A 17 14.50 -20.39 13.92
N LYS A 18 13.98 -20.74 15.11
CA LYS A 18 14.39 -20.11 16.37
C LYS A 18 15.90 -20.26 16.60
N LYS A 19 16.45 -21.45 16.38
CA LYS A 19 17.90 -21.71 16.54
C LYS A 19 18.75 -20.87 15.58
N ILE A 20 18.38 -20.84 14.30
CA ILE A 20 19.07 -20.02 13.29
C ILE A 20 18.99 -18.53 13.66
N MET A 21 17.81 -18.03 14.03
CA MET A 21 17.65 -16.62 14.38
C MET A 21 18.43 -16.24 15.64
N SER A 22 18.44 -17.10 16.67
CA SER A 22 19.27 -16.88 17.86
C SER A 22 20.76 -16.81 17.52
N GLN A 23 21.27 -17.68 16.64
CA GLN A 23 22.67 -17.65 16.20
C GLN A 23 22.99 -16.36 15.44
N VAL A 24 22.17 -15.98 14.46
CA VAL A 24 22.36 -14.76 13.67
C VAL A 24 22.33 -13.50 14.56
N LEU A 25 21.42 -13.45 15.54
CA LEU A 25 21.34 -12.33 16.48
C LEU A 25 22.54 -12.29 17.43
N SER A 26 23.02 -13.45 17.90
CA SER A 26 24.21 -13.55 18.75
C SER A 26 25.44 -13.02 18.00
N GLU A 27 25.67 -13.47 16.76
CA GLU A 27 26.78 -12.98 15.94
C GLU A 27 26.64 -11.49 15.64
N ARG A 28 25.44 -11.02 15.27
CA ARG A 28 25.21 -9.58 15.05
C ARG A 28 25.60 -8.73 16.26
N ASN A 29 25.29 -9.19 17.47
CA ASN A 29 25.56 -8.44 18.71
C ASN A 29 27.05 -8.37 19.07
N ARG A 30 27.92 -9.16 18.44
CA ARG A 30 29.38 -9.08 18.63
C ARG A 30 30.03 -7.89 17.92
N TYR A 31 29.32 -7.25 17.00
CA TYR A 31 29.83 -6.15 16.18
C TYR A 31 29.08 -4.84 16.47
N SER A 32 29.79 -3.72 16.45
CA SER A 32 29.17 -2.38 16.54
C SER A 32 28.24 -2.11 15.34
N LYS A 33 27.26 -1.22 15.52
CA LYS A 33 26.15 -1.01 14.55
C LYS A 33 26.60 -0.53 13.17
N ASP A 34 27.71 0.19 13.12
CA ASP A 34 28.35 0.81 11.96
C ASP A 34 29.25 -0.17 11.18
N LEU A 35 29.66 -1.27 11.79
CA LEU A 35 30.47 -2.28 11.11
C LEU A 35 29.66 -3.06 10.07
N LEU A 36 30.31 -3.33 8.94
CA LEU A 36 29.77 -4.14 7.84
C LEU A 36 29.20 -5.48 8.33
N MET A 37 29.86 -6.14 9.28
CA MET A 37 29.41 -7.43 9.82
C MET A 37 28.06 -7.31 10.53
N ASN A 38 27.82 -6.24 11.30
CA ASN A 38 26.51 -6.02 11.94
C ASN A 38 25.41 -5.85 10.88
N LEU A 39 25.70 -5.04 9.85
CA LEU A 39 24.80 -4.81 8.72
C LEU A 39 24.53 -6.11 7.95
N LEU A 40 25.55 -6.94 7.72
CA LEU A 40 25.43 -8.23 7.05
C LEU A 40 24.52 -9.18 7.82
N TYR A 41 24.74 -9.37 9.13
CA TYR A 41 23.87 -10.24 9.93
C TYR A 41 22.44 -9.71 10.04
N LYS A 42 22.25 -8.38 10.05
CA LYS A 42 20.91 -7.77 9.94
C LYS A 42 20.24 -8.12 8.60
N GLU A 43 20.97 -8.04 7.49
CA GLU A 43 20.45 -8.40 6.17
C GLU A 43 20.17 -9.91 6.07
N ILE A 44 21.01 -10.78 6.65
CA ILE A 44 20.75 -12.23 6.73
C ILE A 44 19.42 -12.49 7.44
N ALA A 45 19.22 -11.92 8.62
CA ALA A 45 17.97 -12.06 9.38
C ALA A 45 16.74 -11.59 8.59
N THR A 46 16.86 -10.45 7.89
CA THR A 46 15.78 -9.88 7.06
C THR A 46 15.48 -10.75 5.84
N ASN A 47 16.51 -11.33 5.23
CA ASN A 47 16.40 -12.18 4.05
C ASN A 47 15.75 -13.53 4.33
N VAL A 48 15.85 -14.08 5.54
CA VAL A 48 15.15 -15.33 5.90
C VAL A 48 13.64 -15.18 5.65
N TYR A 49 13.03 -14.10 6.15
CA TYR A 49 11.63 -13.77 5.86
C TYR A 49 11.39 -13.56 4.36
N GLY A 50 12.28 -12.82 3.67
CA GLY A 50 12.19 -12.60 2.22
C GLY A 50 12.15 -13.90 1.42
N LYS A 51 12.94 -14.90 1.82
CA LYS A 51 12.97 -16.24 1.21
C LYS A 51 11.72 -17.06 1.52
N MET A 52 11.16 -16.94 2.72
CA MET A 52 9.85 -17.53 3.04
C MET A 52 8.74 -16.98 2.14
N ALA A 53 8.83 -15.70 1.76
CA ALA A 53 7.86 -15.06 0.87
C ALA A 53 8.12 -15.28 -0.65
N GLN A 54 9.31 -15.77 -1.02
CA GLN A 54 9.75 -15.85 -2.41
C GLN A 54 8.89 -16.82 -3.24
N GLY A 55 8.50 -16.41 -4.44
CA GLY A 55 7.77 -17.27 -5.38
C GLY A 55 6.34 -17.62 -4.97
N ILE A 56 5.79 -17.04 -3.89
CA ILE A 56 4.38 -17.17 -3.53
C ILE A 56 3.50 -16.50 -4.60
N ARG A 57 3.89 -15.28 -5.02
CA ARG A 57 3.28 -14.59 -6.15
C ARG A 57 4.19 -14.77 -7.35
N GLU A 58 3.63 -15.22 -8.47
CA GLU A 58 4.37 -15.30 -9.72
C GLU A 58 4.91 -13.91 -10.08
N LYS A 59 6.24 -13.80 -10.10
CA LYS A 59 6.95 -12.60 -10.51
C LYS A 59 7.96 -13.02 -11.56
N GLU A 60 7.92 -12.37 -12.71
CA GLU A 60 8.94 -12.53 -13.74
C GLU A 60 10.23 -11.84 -13.29
N THR A 61 11.33 -12.54 -13.48
CA THR A 61 12.68 -12.07 -13.21
C THR A 61 13.50 -12.19 -14.47
N THR A 62 14.29 -11.16 -14.74
CA THR A 62 15.28 -11.19 -15.81
C THR A 62 16.60 -11.68 -15.21
N SER A 63 17.13 -12.77 -15.72
CA SER A 63 18.48 -13.21 -15.39
C SER A 63 19.53 -12.32 -16.06
N ILE A 64 20.79 -12.46 -15.64
CA ILE A 64 21.90 -11.63 -16.14
C ILE A 64 22.08 -11.81 -17.66
N ASP A 65 21.79 -13.00 -18.19
CA ASP A 65 21.78 -13.30 -19.64
C ASP A 65 20.53 -12.76 -20.37
N GLY A 66 19.74 -11.89 -19.74
CA GLY A 66 18.58 -11.23 -20.33
C GLY A 66 17.32 -12.10 -20.44
N LYS A 67 17.38 -13.38 -20.02
CA LYS A 67 16.22 -14.28 -20.11
C LYS A 67 15.19 -13.95 -19.04
N GLN A 68 13.93 -13.88 -19.46
CA GLN A 68 12.82 -13.78 -18.52
C GLN A 68 12.44 -15.18 -18.05
N SER A 69 12.45 -15.38 -16.74
CA SER A 69 12.01 -16.61 -16.10
C SER A 69 11.11 -16.28 -14.91
N LYS A 70 10.23 -17.20 -14.53
CA LYS A 70 9.47 -17.06 -13.30
C LYS A 70 10.40 -17.25 -12.11
N MET A 71 10.33 -16.35 -11.12
CA MET A 71 11.07 -16.49 -9.87
C MET A 71 10.70 -17.83 -9.20
N PRO A 72 11.65 -18.75 -9.01
CA PRO A 72 11.36 -20.04 -8.39
C PRO A 72 11.02 -19.86 -6.91
N LYS A 73 10.17 -20.76 -6.39
CA LYS A 73 9.98 -20.93 -4.96
C LYS A 73 11.26 -21.48 -4.35
N PHE A 74 11.64 -20.97 -3.18
CA PHE A 74 12.74 -21.52 -2.41
C PHE A 74 12.24 -22.68 -1.55
N LYS A 75 13.15 -23.55 -1.07
CA LYS A 75 12.78 -24.73 -0.26
C LYS A 75 12.00 -24.38 1.01
N ILE A 76 12.27 -23.22 1.60
CA ILE A 76 11.60 -22.72 2.81
C ILE A 76 10.42 -21.79 2.51
N SER A 77 10.04 -21.62 1.25
CA SER A 77 8.94 -20.72 0.88
C SER A 77 7.61 -21.24 1.40
N SER A 78 6.94 -20.43 2.21
CA SER A 78 5.67 -20.78 2.85
C SER A 78 4.81 -19.53 2.98
N ALA A 79 3.66 -19.54 2.28
CA ALA A 79 2.71 -18.45 2.37
C ALA A 79 2.16 -18.28 3.78
N ALA A 80 1.93 -19.38 4.48
CA ALA A 80 1.41 -19.37 5.84
C ALA A 80 2.40 -18.73 6.82
N TYR A 81 3.69 -19.08 6.78
CA TYR A 81 4.69 -18.45 7.66
C TYR A 81 4.94 -16.98 7.29
N ALA A 82 5.00 -16.64 6.00
CA ALA A 82 5.17 -15.26 5.56
C ALA A 82 3.96 -14.38 5.96
N SER A 83 2.73 -14.89 5.79
CA SER A 83 1.52 -14.18 6.21
C SER A 83 1.46 -14.04 7.72
N SER A 84 1.79 -15.09 8.49
CA SER A 84 1.77 -15.05 9.94
C SER A 84 2.79 -14.07 10.52
N ALA A 85 4.02 -14.04 9.99
CA ALA A 85 5.04 -13.07 10.42
C ALA A 85 4.56 -11.63 10.22
N THR A 86 4.04 -11.29 9.04
CA THR A 86 3.59 -9.92 8.78
C THR A 86 2.22 -9.58 9.39
N GLY A 87 1.38 -10.59 9.63
CA GLY A 87 0.11 -10.45 10.34
C GLY A 87 0.35 -10.15 11.82
N LEU A 88 1.27 -10.88 12.45
CA LEU A 88 1.67 -10.68 13.84
C LEU A 88 2.26 -9.28 14.06
N VAL A 89 3.23 -8.86 13.26
CA VAL A 89 3.85 -7.53 13.40
C VAL A 89 2.80 -6.42 13.24
N ARG A 90 1.85 -6.58 12.30
CA ARG A 90 0.75 -5.61 12.14
C ARG A 90 -0.19 -5.62 13.34
N ALA A 91 -0.54 -6.79 13.88
CA ALA A 91 -1.38 -6.89 15.06
C ALA A 91 -0.72 -6.21 16.27
N LEU A 92 0.57 -6.48 16.52
CA LEU A 92 1.35 -5.82 17.58
C LEU A 92 1.33 -4.30 17.44
N LEU A 93 1.59 -3.80 16.24
CA LEU A 93 1.64 -2.36 15.98
C LEU A 93 0.27 -1.69 16.12
N MET A 94 -0.81 -2.34 15.64
CA MET A 94 -2.17 -1.80 15.79
C MET A 94 -2.62 -1.82 17.25
N THR A 95 -2.29 -2.87 18.01
CA THR A 95 -2.52 -2.92 19.44
C THR A 95 -1.80 -1.77 20.16
N LEU A 96 -0.52 -1.56 19.87
CA LEU A 96 0.26 -0.47 20.46
C LEU A 96 -0.36 0.89 20.16
N ILE A 97 -0.74 1.13 18.90
CA ILE A 97 -1.43 2.37 18.48
C ILE A 97 -2.72 2.57 19.27
N ASN A 98 -3.55 1.52 19.37
CA ASN A 98 -4.84 1.61 20.04
C ASN A 98 -4.69 1.97 21.53
N ILE A 99 -3.72 1.36 22.22
CA ILE A 99 -3.46 1.66 23.64
C ILE A 99 -2.93 3.09 23.80
N LEU A 100 -1.99 3.51 22.95
CA LEU A 100 -1.44 4.87 22.99
C LEU A 100 -2.53 5.92 22.73
N GLU A 101 -3.36 5.75 21.70
CA GLU A 101 -4.45 6.69 21.39
C GLU A 101 -5.52 6.74 22.49
N SER A 102 -5.84 5.59 23.10
CA SER A 102 -6.79 5.52 24.22
C SER A 102 -6.28 6.27 25.46
N ASN A 103 -4.96 6.39 25.61
CA ASN A 103 -4.30 7.11 26.69
C ASN A 103 -3.89 8.55 26.33
N GLY A 104 -4.53 9.14 25.32
CA GLY A 104 -4.35 10.55 24.97
C GLY A 104 -3.08 10.86 24.16
N CYS A 105 -2.33 9.85 23.73
CA CYS A 105 -1.26 10.04 22.75
C CYS A 105 -1.86 10.20 21.35
N LYS A 106 -1.16 10.89 20.46
CA LYS A 106 -1.58 11.08 19.07
C LYS A 106 -0.57 10.47 18.12
N VAL A 107 -1.00 9.47 17.37
CA VAL A 107 -0.12 8.80 16.40
C VAL A 107 -0.04 9.61 15.12
N ILE A 108 1.17 10.06 14.77
CA ILE A 108 1.45 10.91 13.61
C ILE A 108 1.83 10.05 12.40
N ASN A 109 2.75 9.09 12.62
CA ASN A 109 3.24 8.24 11.54
C ASN A 109 3.56 6.82 12.03
N VAL A 110 3.48 5.87 11.11
CA VAL A 110 3.64 4.44 11.38
C VAL A 110 4.32 3.81 10.18
N VAL A 111 5.46 3.16 10.41
CA VAL A 111 6.29 2.55 9.36
C VAL A 111 6.78 1.18 9.80
N THR A 112 6.17 0.11 9.25
CA THR A 112 6.53 -1.31 9.46
C THR A 112 6.59 -1.77 10.91
N ASP A 113 7.61 -1.34 11.66
CA ASP A 113 7.96 -1.68 13.04
C ASP A 113 8.26 -0.43 13.89
N GLY A 114 8.11 0.78 13.35
CA GLY A 114 8.31 2.05 14.02
C GLY A 114 7.07 2.93 14.04
N ILE A 115 6.97 3.76 15.09
CA ILE A 115 5.88 4.72 15.28
C ILE A 115 6.45 6.08 15.65
N LEU A 116 5.80 7.13 15.14
CA LEU A 116 6.00 8.52 15.51
C LEU A 116 4.73 8.98 16.20
N VAL A 117 4.87 9.35 17.47
CA VAL A 117 3.74 9.64 18.37
C VAL A 117 4.00 10.95 19.09
N ALA A 118 3.00 11.82 19.13
CA ALA A 118 2.97 12.94 20.05
C ALA A 118 2.38 12.44 21.37
N VAL A 119 3.14 12.58 22.44
CA VAL A 119 2.73 12.17 23.78
C VAL A 119 2.34 13.41 24.59
N PRO A 120 1.34 13.32 25.49
CA PRO A 120 1.12 14.36 26.49
C PRO A 120 2.38 14.58 27.30
N ARG A 121 2.76 15.84 27.52
CA ARG A 121 3.96 16.16 28.29
C ARG A 121 3.77 15.71 29.74
N LYS A 122 4.59 14.74 30.18
CA LYS A 122 4.65 14.31 31.57
C LYS A 122 5.11 15.49 32.44
N GLU A 123 4.42 15.71 33.56
CA GLU A 123 4.77 16.76 34.50
C GLU A 123 6.19 16.54 35.04
N GLY A 124 7.01 17.59 35.08
CA GLY A 124 8.41 17.51 35.51
C GLY A 124 9.37 16.89 34.49
N LEU A 125 8.93 16.49 33.29
CA LEU A 125 9.83 16.01 32.24
C LEU A 125 10.81 17.12 31.83
N LYS A 126 12.08 16.90 32.13
CA LYS A 126 13.22 17.72 31.71
C LYS A 126 13.91 17.03 30.56
N ILE A 127 13.86 17.65 29.38
CA ILE A 127 14.62 17.21 28.22
C ILE A 127 16.02 17.81 28.33
N SER A 128 17.04 16.96 28.39
CA SER A 128 18.44 17.36 28.30
C SER A 128 18.90 17.33 26.85
N VAL A 129 19.81 18.24 26.52
CA VAL A 129 20.49 18.29 25.22
C VAL A 129 22.00 18.23 25.43
N ASP A 130 22.71 17.72 24.44
CA ASP A 130 24.17 17.76 24.39
C ASP A 130 24.69 19.14 23.95
N GLU A 131 26.01 19.26 23.80
CA GLU A 131 26.69 20.49 23.38
C GLU A 131 26.27 21.01 21.98
N ASN A 132 25.72 20.13 21.14
CA ASN A 132 25.24 20.47 19.80
C ASN A 132 23.72 20.72 19.78
N GLY A 133 23.06 20.70 20.94
CA GLY A 133 21.61 20.83 21.06
C GLY A 133 20.83 19.58 20.62
N ILE A 134 21.50 18.43 20.48
CA ILE A 134 20.84 17.14 20.22
C ILE A 134 20.29 16.60 21.53
N VAL A 135 19.03 16.17 21.51
CA VAL A 135 18.35 15.62 22.68
C VAL A 135 19.05 14.33 23.10
N VAL A 136 19.47 14.30 24.37
CA VAL A 136 19.92 13.07 25.02
C VAL A 136 18.70 12.17 25.17
N LEU A 137 18.71 11.00 24.52
CA LEU A 137 17.54 10.15 24.42
C LEU A 137 17.08 9.68 25.81
N PRO A 138 15.87 10.07 26.25
CA PRO A 138 15.32 9.60 27.51
C PRO A 138 14.86 8.15 27.40
N ASN A 139 14.79 7.44 28.54
CA ASN A 139 14.14 6.14 28.57
C ASN A 139 12.63 6.29 28.32
N ILE A 140 12.00 5.22 27.85
CA ILE A 140 10.56 5.29 27.52
C ILE A 140 9.67 5.63 28.73
N SER A 141 10.03 5.17 29.93
CA SER A 141 9.31 5.47 31.18
C SER A 141 9.42 6.93 31.64
N GLU A 142 10.42 7.67 31.13
CA GLU A 142 10.55 9.09 31.36
C GLU A 142 9.56 9.88 30.48
N VAL A 143 9.29 9.37 29.27
CA VAL A 143 8.45 10.03 28.27
C VAL A 143 6.97 9.64 28.38
N ILE A 144 6.69 8.38 28.70
CA ILE A 144 5.34 7.80 28.76
C ILE A 144 5.06 7.33 30.20
N ASP A 145 3.83 7.54 30.68
CA ASP A 145 3.40 7.06 32.00
C ASP A 145 3.57 5.52 32.11
N GLU A 146 4.15 5.06 33.21
CA GLU A 146 4.40 3.64 33.47
C GLU A 146 3.14 2.79 33.42
N ARG A 147 1.97 3.37 33.75
CA ARG A 147 0.67 2.69 33.62
C ARG A 147 0.35 2.33 32.17
N ILE A 148 0.68 3.21 31.23
CA ILE A 148 0.47 2.96 29.80
C ILE A 148 1.44 1.87 29.32
N ILE A 149 2.70 1.91 29.76
CA ILE A 149 3.69 0.88 29.44
C ILE A 149 3.24 -0.48 29.98
N ALA A 150 2.75 -0.53 31.22
CA ALA A 150 2.21 -1.75 31.81
C ALA A 150 0.98 -2.27 31.05
N GLU A 151 0.06 -1.40 30.63
CA GLU A 151 -1.09 -1.79 29.79
C GLU A 151 -0.63 -2.40 28.45
N VAL A 152 0.36 -1.78 27.81
CA VAL A 152 0.99 -2.27 26.58
C VAL A 152 1.60 -3.65 26.79
N GLU A 153 2.38 -3.85 27.84
CA GLU A 153 3.07 -5.12 28.13
C GLU A 153 2.14 -6.24 28.61
N ASN A 154 0.99 -5.89 29.20
CA ASN A 154 -0.04 -6.83 29.62
C ASN A 154 -0.99 -7.24 28.48
N ASN A 155 -0.97 -6.52 27.35
CA ASN A 155 -1.82 -6.86 26.22
C ASN A 155 -1.36 -8.16 25.54
N TYR A 156 -2.25 -9.14 25.39
CA TYR A 156 -1.93 -10.52 24.96
C TYR A 156 -0.91 -10.65 23.80
N PRO A 157 -1.14 -10.06 22.59
CA PRO A 157 -0.18 -10.16 21.49
C PRO A 157 1.20 -9.61 21.86
N ILE A 158 1.27 -8.47 22.55
CA ILE A 158 2.53 -7.81 22.92
C ILE A 158 3.24 -8.59 24.01
N ASN A 159 2.51 -9.01 25.05
CA ASN A 159 3.02 -9.85 26.12
C ASN A 159 3.72 -11.11 25.57
N ARG A 160 3.04 -11.85 24.68
CA ARG A 160 3.61 -13.04 24.04
C ARG A 160 4.83 -12.74 23.18
N PHE A 161 4.83 -11.60 22.50
CA PHE A 161 6.00 -11.16 21.75
C PHE A 161 7.19 -10.87 22.67
N VAL A 162 6.98 -10.12 23.76
CA VAL A 162 8.01 -9.76 24.73
C VAL A 162 8.58 -11.01 25.43
N GLU A 163 7.72 -11.93 25.86
CA GLU A 163 8.16 -13.23 26.42
C GLU A 163 9.03 -14.00 25.42
N THR A 164 8.58 -14.10 24.17
CA THR A 164 9.31 -14.82 23.12
C THR A 164 10.64 -14.13 22.80
N TYR A 165 10.66 -12.80 22.73
CA TYR A 165 11.86 -11.99 22.50
C TYR A 165 12.90 -12.22 23.61
N LYS A 166 12.48 -12.12 24.87
CA LYS A 166 13.35 -12.39 26.04
C LYS A 166 13.93 -13.81 25.99
N ASN A 167 13.11 -14.80 25.65
CA ASN A 167 13.53 -16.20 25.50
C ASN A 167 14.53 -16.44 24.34
N ILE A 168 14.55 -15.59 23.32
CA ILE A 168 15.46 -15.69 22.17
C ILE A 168 16.78 -14.98 22.45
N VAL A 169 16.72 -13.81 23.10
CA VAL A 169 17.87 -12.91 23.28
C VAL A 169 18.67 -13.22 24.55
N LYS A 170 18.11 -14.01 25.49
CA LYS A 170 18.69 -14.62 26.71
C LYS A 170 19.48 -13.70 27.64
N ASP A 171 20.55 -13.05 27.17
CA ASP A 171 21.55 -12.34 28.00
C ASP A 171 21.88 -10.92 27.53
N ASN A 172 21.30 -10.44 26.42
CA ASN A 172 21.56 -9.10 25.87
C ASN A 172 20.24 -8.34 25.61
N ILE A 173 19.43 -8.19 26.65
CA ILE A 173 18.12 -7.52 26.58
C ILE A 173 18.34 -6.07 26.14
N LYS A 174 18.17 -5.80 24.85
CA LYS A 174 17.78 -4.47 24.40
C LYS A 174 16.31 -4.30 24.76
N GLU A 175 15.92 -3.09 25.14
CA GLU A 175 14.51 -2.77 25.32
C GLU A 175 13.76 -3.14 24.03
N TRP A 176 12.63 -3.84 24.18
CA TRP A 176 11.81 -4.27 23.04
C TRP A 176 11.13 -3.07 22.37
N LEU A 177 10.98 -1.97 23.11
CA LEU A 177 10.49 -0.67 22.67
C LEU A 177 11.51 0.40 23.06
N THR A 178 11.98 1.19 22.10
CA THR A 178 13.06 2.17 22.30
C THR A 178 12.68 3.53 21.72
N VAL A 179 13.08 4.60 22.41
CA VAL A 179 12.99 5.96 21.88
C VAL A 179 14.17 6.21 20.95
N LYS A 180 13.90 6.58 19.69
CA LYS A 180 14.96 6.85 18.70
C LYS A 180 15.27 8.34 18.52
N HIS A 181 14.25 9.17 18.61
CA HIS A 181 14.31 10.61 18.42
C HIS A 181 13.23 11.25 19.29
N VAL A 182 13.50 12.45 19.81
CA VAL A 182 12.56 13.28 20.58
C VAL A 182 12.61 14.68 20.00
N GLY A 183 11.46 15.37 19.94
CA GLY A 183 11.37 16.73 19.46
C GLY A 183 10.08 17.42 19.86
N ASP A 184 10.05 18.74 19.70
CA ASP A 184 8.90 19.61 19.93
C ASP A 184 8.13 19.91 18.64
N VAL A 185 8.82 19.84 17.49
CA VAL A 185 8.26 20.06 16.17
C VAL A 185 8.48 18.84 15.29
N VAL A 186 7.41 18.43 14.61
CA VAL A 186 7.40 17.28 13.72
C VAL A 186 6.82 17.67 12.37
N GLY A 187 7.54 17.35 11.30
CA GLY A 187 7.00 17.32 9.96
C GLY A 187 6.84 15.88 9.53
N SER A 188 5.62 15.43 9.22
CA SER A 188 5.40 14.08 8.68
C SER A 188 4.68 14.15 7.36
N TYR A 189 5.36 13.72 6.32
CA TYR A 189 4.91 13.85 4.96
C TYR A 189 4.87 12.48 4.31
N LYS A 190 3.65 12.00 4.03
CA LYS A 190 3.40 10.60 3.66
C LYS A 190 3.87 9.61 4.74
N SER A 191 3.74 8.34 4.43
CA SER A 191 4.10 7.21 5.28
C SER A 191 5.62 6.96 5.39
N LYS A 192 6.48 7.77 4.76
CA LYS A 192 7.93 7.48 4.66
C LYS A 192 8.87 8.68 4.74
N VAL A 193 8.33 9.89 4.80
CA VAL A 193 9.12 11.12 4.93
C VAL A 193 8.74 11.80 6.23
N SER A 194 9.72 12.06 7.08
CA SER A 194 9.49 12.77 8.33
C SER A 194 10.76 13.46 8.80
N CYS A 195 10.60 14.56 9.52
CA CYS A 195 11.66 15.30 10.19
C CYS A 195 11.18 15.67 11.59
N ILE A 196 12.11 15.61 12.56
CA ILE A 196 11.87 15.92 13.96
C ILE A 196 12.90 16.97 14.36
N PHE A 197 12.44 18.00 15.05
CA PHE A 197 13.26 19.10 15.54
C PHE A 197 13.00 19.32 17.02
N TYR A 198 13.98 19.88 17.71
CA TYR A 198 13.89 20.36 19.09
C TYR A 198 14.59 21.70 19.16
N ASN A 199 13.90 22.77 19.59
CA ASN A 199 14.44 24.13 19.57
C ASN A 199 15.12 24.49 18.22
N ASP A 200 14.44 24.17 17.12
CA ASP A 200 14.90 24.35 15.73
C ASP A 200 16.13 23.54 15.29
N ILE A 201 16.69 22.70 16.16
CA ILE A 201 17.80 21.79 15.82
C ILE A 201 17.24 20.44 15.36
N GLU A 202 17.71 19.94 14.22
CA GLU A 202 17.29 18.65 13.66
C GLU A 202 17.71 17.49 14.58
N GLN A 203 16.73 16.72 15.04
CA GLN A 203 16.92 15.56 15.92
C GLN A 203 16.87 14.25 15.16
N GLY A 204 16.20 14.24 14.01
CA GLY A 204 16.12 13.06 13.16
C GLY A 204 15.34 13.30 11.89
N LYS A 205 15.68 12.53 10.87
CA LYS A 205 15.00 12.53 9.57
C LYS A 205 14.80 11.12 9.04
N SER A 206 13.76 10.97 8.24
CA SER A 206 13.51 9.83 7.38
C SER A 206 13.08 10.37 6.03
N ALA A 207 13.76 9.95 4.96
CA ALA A 207 13.51 10.45 3.61
C ALA A 207 13.62 9.30 2.61
N ALA A 208 12.90 8.21 2.85
CA ALA A 208 13.09 6.98 2.08
C ALA A 208 12.75 7.20 0.59
N GLY A 209 13.76 7.02 -0.26
CA GLY A 209 13.65 7.20 -1.72
C GLY A 209 13.92 8.63 -2.22
N LEU A 210 14.31 9.56 -1.34
CA LEU A 210 14.67 10.93 -1.67
C LEU A 210 16.16 11.16 -1.33
N SER A 211 16.91 11.90 -2.16
CA SER A 211 18.27 12.32 -1.82
C SER A 211 18.23 13.63 -1.05
N ILE A 212 17.82 13.58 0.21
CA ILE A 212 17.67 14.75 1.08
C ILE A 212 18.74 14.73 2.19
N LYS A 213 19.45 15.86 2.34
CA LYS A 213 20.57 16.00 3.27
C LYS A 213 20.14 16.54 4.63
N THR A 214 19.09 17.34 4.73
CA THR A 214 18.63 17.89 6.01
C THR A 214 17.10 17.82 6.16
N GLY A 215 16.62 17.87 7.40
CA GLY A 215 15.20 18.04 7.71
C GLY A 215 14.67 19.39 7.25
N GLU A 216 15.51 20.42 7.16
CA GLU A 216 15.13 21.73 6.62
C GLU A 216 14.80 21.65 5.14
N GLU A 217 15.59 20.90 4.35
CA GLU A 217 15.25 20.61 2.96
C GLU A 217 13.88 19.92 2.88
N ILE A 218 13.57 19.00 3.80
CA ILE A 218 12.22 18.40 3.90
C ILE A 218 11.19 19.51 4.13
N ARG A 219 11.33 20.34 5.18
CA ARG A 219 10.38 21.45 5.45
C ARG A 219 10.19 22.36 4.24
N ALA A 220 11.27 22.83 3.63
CA ALA A 220 11.24 23.71 2.47
C ALA A 220 10.49 23.10 1.27
N ILE A 221 10.67 21.79 1.02
CA ILE A 221 9.94 21.08 -0.04
C ILE A 221 8.42 21.09 0.22
N PHE A 222 7.99 21.03 1.48
CA PHE A 222 6.56 20.98 1.82
C PHE A 222 5.93 22.35 2.07
N GLU A 223 6.72 23.36 2.37
CA GLU A 223 6.30 24.77 2.45
C GLU A 223 6.24 25.44 1.07
N ALA A 224 6.93 24.88 0.06
CA ALA A 224 6.93 25.41 -1.29
C ALA A 224 5.51 25.34 -1.93
N ASP A 225 5.08 26.46 -2.53
CA ASP A 225 3.83 26.57 -3.28
C ASP A 225 3.83 25.70 -4.55
N GLU A 226 5.00 25.33 -5.06
CA GLU A 226 5.19 24.51 -6.25
C GLU A 226 5.98 23.21 -5.96
N LEU A 227 5.68 22.16 -6.73
CA LEU A 227 6.38 20.88 -6.69
C LEU A 227 7.85 21.05 -7.12
N SER A 228 8.75 21.10 -6.14
CA SER A 228 10.20 21.15 -6.36
C SER A 228 10.71 19.85 -6.97
N GLU A 229 11.58 19.96 -7.98
CA GLU A 229 12.31 18.81 -8.53
C GLU A 229 13.33 18.34 -7.51
N LEU A 230 13.30 17.03 -7.21
CA LEU A 230 14.25 16.42 -6.30
C LEU A 230 15.19 15.50 -7.05
N THR A 231 16.42 15.50 -6.60
CA THR A 231 17.39 14.50 -7.03
C THR A 231 17.20 13.24 -6.18
N ARG A 232 17.24 12.06 -6.80
CA ARG A 232 17.47 10.79 -6.11
C ARG A 232 18.71 10.13 -6.68
N ASN A 233 19.48 9.51 -5.82
CA ASN A 233 20.56 8.64 -6.26
C ASN A 233 19.98 7.28 -6.62
N ARG A 234 20.13 6.87 -7.88
CA ARG A 234 19.68 5.59 -8.38
C ARG A 234 20.86 4.78 -8.86
N THR A 235 20.98 3.56 -8.36
CA THR A 235 21.93 2.59 -8.90
C THR A 235 21.38 2.07 -10.22
N ALA A 236 22.23 2.03 -11.25
CA ALA A 236 21.87 1.43 -12.54
C ALA A 236 21.36 0.00 -12.35
N GLY A 237 20.20 -0.28 -12.94
CA GLY A 237 19.64 -1.62 -12.94
C GLY A 237 20.36 -2.50 -13.96
N VAL A 238 20.50 -3.79 -13.65
CA VAL A 238 21.10 -4.81 -14.55
C VAL A 238 20.54 -4.72 -15.96
N ASN A 239 19.23 -4.56 -16.09
CA ASN A 239 18.59 -4.47 -17.40
C ASN A 239 19.07 -3.26 -18.22
N SER A 240 19.36 -2.12 -17.59
CA SER A 240 19.88 -0.94 -18.29
C SER A 240 21.34 -1.12 -18.68
N ILE A 241 22.12 -1.82 -17.85
CA ILE A 241 23.52 -2.17 -18.18
C ILE A 241 23.55 -3.17 -19.35
N VAL A 242 22.76 -4.24 -19.29
CA VAL A 242 22.66 -5.27 -20.35
C VAL A 242 22.18 -4.68 -21.67
N LYS A 243 21.33 -3.65 -21.65
CA LYS A 243 20.88 -2.94 -22.85
C LYS A 243 21.87 -1.90 -23.38
N GLY A 244 22.99 -1.67 -22.69
CA GLY A 244 23.97 -0.63 -23.03
C GLY A 244 23.48 0.80 -22.76
N GLU A 245 22.38 0.97 -22.01
CA GLU A 245 21.86 2.29 -21.61
C GLU A 245 22.75 2.93 -20.52
N MET A 246 23.48 2.11 -19.75
CA MET A 246 24.38 2.50 -18.68
C MET A 246 25.66 1.66 -18.74
N LEU A 247 26.80 2.26 -18.41
CA LEU A 247 28.12 1.62 -18.54
C LEU A 247 28.39 0.54 -17.47
N ASP A 248 27.89 0.72 -16.24
CA ASP A 248 28.09 -0.22 -15.11
C ASP A 248 27.09 0.07 -13.96
N TYR A 249 27.21 -0.61 -12.80
CA TYR A 249 26.51 -0.36 -11.52
C TYR A 249 26.91 0.97 -10.86
N VAL A 250 26.94 2.03 -11.66
CA VAL A 250 27.19 3.39 -11.20
C VAL A 250 25.91 3.92 -10.56
N THR A 251 26.07 4.61 -9.44
CA THR A 251 24.99 5.41 -8.85
C THR A 251 24.96 6.75 -9.55
N TYR A 252 23.83 7.09 -10.18
CA TYR A 252 23.65 8.36 -10.88
C TYR A 252 22.53 9.18 -10.23
N PRO A 253 22.64 10.53 -10.25
CA PRO A 253 21.57 11.41 -9.85
C PRO A 253 20.46 11.38 -10.91
N GLU A 254 19.24 11.06 -10.50
CA GLU A 254 18.04 11.13 -11.33
C GLU A 254 17.15 12.25 -10.78
N GLN A 255 16.80 13.22 -11.62
CA GLN A 255 15.80 14.22 -11.26
C GLN A 255 14.42 13.58 -11.31
N TYR A 256 13.63 13.81 -10.26
CA TYR A 256 12.25 13.37 -10.21
C TYR A 256 11.40 14.36 -9.42
N LYS A 257 10.16 14.55 -9.88
CA LYS A 257 9.17 15.28 -9.09
C LYS A 257 8.60 14.31 -8.06
N PRO A 258 8.87 14.47 -6.76
CA PRO A 258 8.24 13.63 -5.75
C PRO A 258 6.73 13.77 -5.92
N ASN A 259 6.04 12.65 -5.98
CA ASN A 259 4.61 12.73 -5.80
C ASN A 259 4.40 13.18 -4.33
N ILE A 260 3.91 14.40 -4.11
CA ILE A 260 3.59 14.96 -2.77
C ILE A 260 2.11 14.73 -2.42
N SER A 261 1.31 14.14 -3.32
CA SER A 261 -0.12 13.92 -3.06
C SER A 261 -0.31 13.14 -1.76
N SER A 262 -1.17 13.68 -0.88
CA SER A 262 -1.71 13.01 0.29
C SER A 262 -1.88 11.53 0.01
N ASP A 263 -1.24 10.66 0.80
CA ASP A 263 -1.50 9.23 0.71
C ASP A 263 -3.01 9.11 0.96
N ILE A 264 -3.79 8.69 -0.05
CA ILE A 264 -5.27 8.85 -0.08
C ILE A 264 -5.97 7.93 0.94
N LYS A 265 -5.18 7.37 1.85
CA LYS A 265 -5.50 6.55 3.00
C LYS A 265 -5.49 7.37 4.30
N ARG A 266 -5.31 8.70 4.26
CA ARG A 266 -5.20 9.57 5.43
C ARG A 266 -6.02 10.87 5.28
N ILE A 267 -6.51 11.38 6.41
CA ILE A 267 -7.17 12.69 6.54
C ILE A 267 -6.12 13.68 7.02
N TYR A 268 -5.95 14.82 6.36
CA TYR A 268 -4.99 15.83 6.79
C TYR A 268 -5.65 16.86 7.72
N SER A 269 -4.91 17.39 8.68
CA SER A 269 -5.35 18.54 9.48
C SER A 269 -5.61 19.76 8.59
N GLU A 270 -6.37 20.75 9.10
CA GLU A 270 -6.60 22.01 8.36
C GLU A 270 -5.30 22.75 8.02
N SER A 271 -4.25 22.57 8.84
CA SER A 271 -2.91 23.10 8.59
C SER A 271 -2.09 22.31 7.55
N GLY A 272 -2.53 21.11 7.13
CA GLY A 272 -1.81 20.25 6.19
C GLY A 272 -0.56 19.56 6.76
N LEU A 273 -0.17 19.88 8.00
CA LEU A 273 1.05 19.37 8.66
C LEU A 273 0.88 17.97 9.27
N GLU A 274 -0.36 17.51 9.46
CA GLU A 274 -0.66 16.23 10.09
C GLU A 274 -1.42 15.32 9.15
N SER A 275 -1.13 14.01 9.20
CA SER A 275 -1.88 12.99 8.45
C SER A 275 -2.47 11.94 9.38
N LEU A 276 -3.75 12.10 9.69
CA LEU A 276 -4.52 11.25 10.58
C LEU A 276 -5.02 9.98 9.86
N LEU A 277 -5.15 8.89 10.62
CA LEU A 277 -5.77 7.65 10.16
C LEU A 277 -7.29 7.85 10.00
N TYR A 278 -7.90 7.09 9.09
CA TYR A 278 -9.35 6.96 9.04
C TYR A 278 -9.84 6.26 10.31
N LYS A 279 -10.81 6.84 11.01
CA LYS A 279 -11.37 6.28 12.23
C LYS A 279 -12.09 4.94 11.99
N ASN A 280 -12.65 4.73 10.79
CA ASN A 280 -13.36 3.50 10.45
C ASN A 280 -12.88 2.87 9.13
N ILE A 281 -13.05 1.54 9.03
CA ILE A 281 -12.78 0.75 7.81
C ILE A 281 -13.66 1.22 6.63
N SER A 282 -14.90 1.63 6.91
CA SER A 282 -15.83 2.21 5.93
C SER A 282 -15.21 3.42 5.23
N ASP A 283 -14.60 4.31 5.99
CA ASP A 283 -14.07 5.58 5.50
C ASP A 283 -12.86 5.33 4.58
N THR A 284 -12.05 4.32 4.92
CA THR A 284 -10.95 3.84 4.08
C THR A 284 -11.46 3.25 2.76
N ARG A 285 -12.56 2.50 2.79
CA ARG A 285 -13.18 1.90 1.59
C ARG A 285 -13.77 2.97 0.68
N ASP A 286 -14.43 3.96 1.25
CA ASP A 286 -15.07 5.06 0.52
C ASP A 286 -14.05 6.01 -0.10
N ALA A 287 -12.95 6.29 0.61
CA ALA A 287 -11.80 7.01 0.06
C ALA A 287 -11.21 6.26 -1.14
N ASN A 288 -10.95 4.95 -1.00
CA ASN A 288 -10.43 4.12 -2.09
C ASN A 288 -11.39 4.05 -3.29
N MET A 289 -12.70 3.98 -3.07
CA MET A 289 -13.70 4.02 -4.14
C MET A 289 -13.70 5.38 -4.87
N THR A 290 -13.59 6.47 -4.12
CA THR A 290 -13.51 7.83 -4.66
C THR A 290 -12.26 8.01 -5.54
N VAL A 291 -11.11 7.46 -5.11
CA VAL A 291 -9.89 7.43 -5.91
C VAL A 291 -10.06 6.66 -7.20
N ARG A 292 -10.62 5.45 -7.12
CA ARG A 292 -10.87 4.62 -8.31
C ARG A 292 -11.78 5.35 -9.30
N LYS A 293 -12.83 6.03 -8.81
CA LYS A 293 -13.73 6.86 -9.63
C LYS A 293 -12.99 8.06 -10.25
N ARG A 294 -12.12 8.74 -9.50
CA ARG A 294 -11.34 9.90 -9.99
C ARG A 294 -10.26 9.50 -11.01
N LYS A 295 -9.56 8.37 -10.80
CA LYS A 295 -8.64 7.76 -11.78
C LYS A 295 -9.36 7.39 -13.07
N LYS A 296 -10.52 6.72 -12.98
CA LYS A 296 -11.35 6.39 -14.15
C LYS A 296 -11.84 7.63 -14.92
N LYS A 297 -11.99 8.77 -14.26
CA LYS A 297 -12.38 10.05 -14.87
C LYS A 297 -11.19 10.88 -15.38
N GLY A 298 -9.97 10.33 -15.38
CA GLY A 298 -8.76 11.03 -15.86
C GLY A 298 -8.34 12.22 -14.99
N LYS A 299 -8.95 12.40 -13.82
CA LYS A 299 -8.65 13.51 -12.89
C LYS A 299 -7.45 13.24 -11.99
N ILE A 300 -6.93 12.01 -12.00
CA ILE A 300 -5.75 11.57 -11.26
C ILE A 300 -4.95 10.70 -12.23
N THR A 301 -3.71 11.09 -12.54
CA THR A 301 -2.77 10.27 -13.32
C THR A 301 -2.21 9.14 -12.45
N ASP A 302 -1.61 8.11 -13.06
CA ASP A 302 -1.06 6.98 -12.30
C ASP A 302 0.05 7.38 -11.32
N ASN A 303 0.64 8.56 -11.51
CA ASN A 303 1.59 9.20 -10.61
C ASN A 303 0.97 10.34 -9.77
N GLY A 304 -0.34 10.25 -9.45
CA GLY A 304 -0.99 11.01 -8.39
C GLY A 304 -0.71 12.51 -8.37
N THR A 305 -0.52 13.16 -9.52
CA THR A 305 -0.16 14.58 -9.52
C THR A 305 -1.40 15.47 -9.47
N LEU A 306 -1.24 16.57 -8.72
CA LEU A 306 -1.99 17.85 -8.71
C LEU A 306 -3.21 18.03 -7.79
N LYS A 307 -3.06 19.08 -6.95
CA LYS A 307 -4.09 19.95 -6.36
C LYS A 307 -5.00 19.35 -5.28
N THR A 308 -4.46 19.17 -4.07
CA THR A 308 -5.28 19.02 -2.85
C THR A 308 -4.98 20.09 -1.80
N GLN A 309 -4.68 21.32 -2.20
CA GLN A 309 -4.65 22.47 -1.29
C GLN A 309 -5.78 23.49 -1.51
N GLN A 310 -6.60 23.37 -2.56
CA GLN A 310 -7.60 24.40 -2.88
C GLN A 310 -9.09 24.03 -2.70
N LEU A 311 -9.46 22.91 -2.06
CA LEU A 311 -10.89 22.51 -2.02
C LEU A 311 -11.39 21.86 -0.73
N LEU A 312 -10.78 22.17 0.43
CA LEU A 312 -11.33 21.84 1.75
C LEU A 312 -11.86 23.06 2.51
N LYS A 313 -12.27 24.13 1.79
CA LYS A 313 -13.27 25.06 2.33
C LYS A 313 -14.66 24.56 1.94
N GLY A 314 -15.35 23.97 2.92
CA GLY A 314 -16.80 23.86 2.96
C GLY A 314 -17.44 22.86 1.99
N LYS A 315 -17.85 21.70 2.53
CA LYS A 315 -19.26 21.30 2.62
C LYS A 315 -19.36 19.93 3.28
N LYS A 316 -19.97 19.91 4.47
CA LYS A 316 -20.67 18.73 4.98
C LYS A 316 -21.63 18.24 3.88
N GLN A 317 -21.46 17.02 3.40
CA GLN A 317 -22.58 16.28 2.82
C GLN A 317 -22.51 14.84 3.31
N SER A 318 -23.56 14.51 4.07
CA SER A 318 -23.96 13.19 4.50
C SER A 318 -23.99 12.22 3.32
N GLY A 319 -23.28 11.10 3.43
CA GLY A 319 -23.30 10.03 2.45
C GLY A 319 -24.63 9.28 2.50
N LYS A 320 -25.57 9.60 1.61
CA LYS A 320 -26.60 8.65 1.17
C LYS A 320 -26.02 7.74 0.09
N ILE A 321 -26.35 6.46 0.18
CA ILE A 321 -26.06 5.44 -0.83
C ILE A 321 -26.74 5.87 -2.14
N HIS A 322 -25.96 6.17 -3.19
CA HIS A 322 -26.50 6.51 -4.50
C HIS A 322 -26.80 5.24 -5.30
N LEU A 323 -28.10 4.91 -5.40
CA LEU A 323 -28.66 4.15 -6.51
C LEU A 323 -28.40 4.93 -7.82
N VAL A 324 -27.98 4.23 -8.87
CA VAL A 324 -27.75 4.82 -10.20
C VAL A 324 -29.06 5.43 -10.68
N SER A 325 -29.04 6.71 -11.08
CA SER A 325 -30.22 7.40 -11.60
C SER A 325 -30.26 7.35 -13.13
N ASP A 326 -31.47 7.37 -13.70
CA ASP A 326 -31.75 7.38 -15.15
C ASP A 326 -31.29 8.67 -15.88
N LYS A 327 -30.77 9.68 -15.17
CA LYS A 327 -30.54 11.03 -15.74
C LYS A 327 -29.06 11.41 -15.87
N GLY A 328 -28.75 12.15 -16.93
CA GLY A 328 -27.49 12.88 -17.08
C GLY A 328 -26.26 11.99 -17.27
N LYS A 329 -25.21 12.22 -16.48
CA LYS A 329 -23.89 11.58 -16.65
C LYS A 329 -23.92 10.08 -16.34
N ASP A 330 -24.76 9.67 -15.41
CA ASP A 330 -24.88 8.28 -14.96
C ASP A 330 -25.54 7.40 -16.04
N LEU A 331 -26.50 7.95 -16.80
CA LEU A 331 -27.10 7.31 -17.98
C LEU A 331 -26.06 6.98 -19.06
N LYS A 332 -25.17 7.93 -19.36
CA LYS A 332 -24.11 7.74 -20.37
C LYS A 332 -23.08 6.71 -19.91
N GLU A 333 -22.78 6.65 -18.62
CA GLU A 333 -21.90 5.61 -18.06
C GLU A 333 -22.57 4.22 -18.11
N ALA A 334 -23.87 4.12 -17.84
CA ALA A 334 -24.65 2.88 -17.96
C ALA A 334 -24.74 2.38 -19.41
N GLN A 335 -25.02 3.26 -20.39
CA GLN A 335 -25.03 2.92 -21.81
C GLN A 335 -23.66 2.43 -22.32
N ASN A 336 -22.57 3.06 -21.87
CA ASN A 336 -21.22 2.63 -22.22
C ASN A 336 -20.85 1.29 -21.58
N LEU A 337 -21.30 1.04 -20.35
CA LEU A 337 -21.13 -0.25 -19.71
C LEU A 337 -21.93 -1.34 -20.44
N CYS A 338 -23.19 -1.06 -20.76
CA CYS A 338 -24.07 -1.92 -21.56
C CYS A 338 -23.41 -2.33 -22.87
N LYS A 339 -22.99 -1.34 -23.68
CA LYS A 339 -22.28 -1.56 -24.94
C LYS A 339 -21.08 -2.49 -24.79
N ARG A 340 -20.25 -2.31 -23.74
CA ARG A 340 -19.09 -3.17 -23.49
C ARG A 340 -19.48 -4.59 -23.11
N MET A 341 -20.48 -4.77 -22.25
CA MET A 341 -20.92 -6.09 -21.81
C MET A 341 -21.53 -6.87 -22.97
N THR A 342 -22.40 -6.24 -23.78
CA THR A 342 -22.96 -6.85 -24.99
C THR A 342 -21.88 -7.31 -25.96
N LEU A 343 -20.89 -6.45 -26.24
CA LEU A 343 -19.79 -6.79 -27.16
C LEU A 343 -18.89 -7.92 -26.62
N ARG A 344 -18.70 -8.01 -25.30
CA ARG A 344 -17.94 -9.09 -24.67
C ARG A 344 -18.70 -10.41 -24.73
N ALA A 345 -20.01 -10.40 -24.48
CA ALA A 345 -20.86 -11.57 -24.61
C ALA A 345 -20.80 -12.15 -26.04
N ILE A 346 -20.88 -11.27 -27.05
CA ILE A 346 -20.72 -11.62 -28.47
C ILE A 346 -19.32 -12.19 -28.75
N ALA A 347 -18.26 -11.49 -28.31
CA ALA A 347 -16.88 -11.90 -28.58
C ALA A 347 -16.48 -13.22 -27.87
N LYS A 348 -17.12 -13.53 -26.73
CA LYS A 348 -16.96 -14.79 -26.00
C LYS A 348 -17.94 -15.88 -26.45
N ARG A 349 -18.86 -15.58 -27.38
CA ARG A 349 -19.89 -16.50 -27.89
C ARG A 349 -20.70 -17.13 -26.75
N GLU A 350 -21.16 -16.30 -25.82
CA GLU A 350 -22.10 -16.73 -24.77
C GLU A 350 -23.32 -17.40 -25.40
N ALA A 351 -23.91 -18.39 -24.72
CA ALA A 351 -24.88 -19.32 -25.30
C ALA A 351 -26.00 -18.62 -26.11
N CYS A 352 -26.63 -17.58 -25.55
CA CYS A 352 -27.70 -16.84 -26.23
C CYS A 352 -27.28 -16.08 -27.52
N PHE A 353 -25.98 -15.84 -27.71
CA PHE A 353 -25.42 -15.27 -28.95
C PHE A 353 -24.77 -16.31 -29.85
N LYS A 354 -24.39 -17.48 -29.31
CA LYS A 354 -23.64 -18.51 -30.02
C LYS A 354 -24.41 -19.02 -31.23
N ASP A 355 -25.67 -19.38 -31.03
CA ASP A 355 -26.55 -19.97 -32.05
C ASP A 355 -27.02 -18.90 -33.06
N LEU A 356 -27.20 -17.66 -32.60
CA LEU A 356 -27.58 -16.50 -33.43
C LEU A 356 -26.42 -15.98 -34.29
N LEU A 357 -25.17 -16.37 -33.99
CA LEU A 357 -23.97 -15.95 -34.71
C LEU A 357 -23.40 -17.05 -35.61
N GLU A 358 -24.08 -18.19 -35.78
CA GLU A 358 -23.61 -19.31 -36.63
C GLU A 358 -23.45 -18.91 -38.10
N ALA A 359 -24.19 -17.91 -38.57
CA ALA A 359 -24.03 -17.34 -39.90
C ALA A 359 -22.69 -16.59 -40.11
N PHE A 360 -21.98 -16.23 -39.02
CA PHE A 360 -20.70 -15.51 -39.08
C PHE A 360 -19.53 -16.45 -38.80
N LYS A 361 -18.65 -16.59 -39.79
CA LYS A 361 -17.51 -17.53 -39.74
C LYS A 361 -16.34 -16.99 -38.94
N THR A 362 -16.16 -15.66 -38.84
CA THR A 362 -15.01 -15.07 -38.14
C THR A 362 -15.34 -13.82 -37.32
N ASP A 363 -14.56 -13.54 -36.27
CA ASP A 363 -14.72 -12.30 -35.48
C ASP A 363 -14.42 -11.03 -36.29
N ALA A 364 -13.69 -11.16 -37.40
CA ALA A 364 -13.41 -10.07 -38.32
C ALA A 364 -14.69 -9.62 -39.06
N GLU A 365 -15.55 -10.57 -39.46
CA GLU A 365 -16.85 -10.28 -40.07
C GLU A 365 -17.77 -9.57 -39.07
N ILE A 366 -17.83 -10.06 -37.83
CA ILE A 366 -18.60 -9.44 -36.74
C ILE A 366 -18.07 -8.02 -36.45
N ALA A 367 -16.75 -7.84 -36.38
CA ALA A 367 -16.15 -6.53 -36.17
C ALA A 367 -16.52 -5.54 -37.29
N LYS A 368 -16.50 -5.98 -38.55
CA LYS A 368 -16.85 -5.17 -39.72
C LYS A 368 -18.29 -4.67 -39.66
N LEU A 369 -19.25 -5.54 -39.33
CA LEU A 369 -20.67 -5.18 -39.19
C LEU A 369 -20.92 -4.21 -38.03
N LEU A 370 -20.13 -4.31 -36.96
CA LEU A 370 -20.20 -3.40 -35.83
C LEU A 370 -19.46 -2.06 -36.06
N GLY A 371 -18.79 -1.90 -37.19
CA GLY A 371 -17.96 -0.72 -37.51
C GLY A 371 -16.70 -0.63 -36.64
N LYS A 372 -16.10 -1.78 -36.31
CA LYS A 372 -14.90 -1.91 -35.47
C LYS A 372 -13.74 -2.52 -36.25
N LYS A 373 -12.51 -2.15 -35.86
CA LYS A 373 -11.28 -2.70 -36.44
C LYS A 373 -11.08 -4.18 -36.09
N ASP A 374 -11.33 -4.54 -34.83
CA ASP A 374 -11.31 -5.92 -34.32
C ASP A 374 -12.14 -6.02 -33.02
N LEU A 375 -12.28 -7.24 -32.49
CA LEU A 375 -12.87 -7.55 -31.17
C LEU A 375 -11.82 -8.04 -30.16
N LYS A 376 -10.53 -7.79 -30.41
CA LYS A 376 -9.41 -8.37 -29.63
C LYS A 376 -9.44 -7.92 -28.17
N ASN A 377 -9.82 -6.67 -27.93
CA ASN A 377 -9.91 -6.10 -26.59
C ASN A 377 -11.10 -6.66 -25.80
N GLU A 378 -12.21 -6.92 -26.49
CA GLU A 378 -13.41 -7.51 -25.92
C GLU A 378 -13.20 -8.99 -25.57
N LYS A 379 -12.40 -9.74 -26.35
CA LYS A 379 -12.03 -11.12 -26.04
C LYS A 379 -11.11 -11.27 -24.82
N ARG A 380 -10.17 -10.35 -24.64
CA ARG A 380 -9.17 -10.40 -23.55
C ARG A 380 -9.75 -10.08 -22.17
N ALA A 381 -10.89 -9.40 -22.11
CA ALA A 381 -11.49 -8.95 -20.87
C ALA A 381 -12.63 -9.87 -20.43
N ASP A 382 -12.77 -10.07 -19.12
CA ASP A 382 -13.85 -10.91 -18.59
C ASP A 382 -15.24 -10.33 -18.87
N PHE A 383 -16.14 -11.24 -19.21
CA PHE A 383 -17.57 -10.99 -19.29
C PHE A 383 -18.17 -11.26 -17.90
N ILE A 384 -19.06 -10.37 -17.47
CA ILE A 384 -19.79 -10.47 -16.21
C ILE A 384 -21.26 -10.26 -16.56
N SER A 385 -22.10 -11.25 -16.28
CA SER A 385 -23.53 -11.20 -16.54
C SER A 385 -24.27 -10.30 -15.54
N ALA A 386 -25.44 -9.80 -15.94
CA ALA A 386 -26.42 -9.14 -15.08
C ALA A 386 -25.86 -8.01 -14.19
N ILE A 387 -25.05 -7.10 -14.75
CA ILE A 387 -24.41 -6.01 -14.00
C ILE A 387 -24.86 -4.61 -14.46
N VAL A 388 -25.64 -4.53 -15.54
CA VAL A 388 -26.07 -3.28 -16.15
C VAL A 388 -27.51 -2.98 -15.72
N PRO A 389 -27.82 -1.82 -15.11
CA PRO A 389 -29.20 -1.50 -14.78
C PRO A 389 -30.13 -1.57 -15.99
N ASP A 390 -31.30 -2.17 -15.80
CA ASP A 390 -32.33 -2.27 -16.83
C ASP A 390 -33.07 -0.93 -17.00
N TYR A 391 -32.66 -0.17 -17.99
CA TYR A 391 -33.31 1.05 -18.41
C TYR A 391 -33.72 0.94 -19.88
N VAL A 392 -34.76 1.68 -20.27
CA VAL A 392 -35.17 1.80 -21.68
C VAL A 392 -33.98 2.19 -22.58
N SER A 393 -33.08 3.03 -22.08
CA SER A 393 -31.89 3.47 -22.81
C SER A 393 -30.80 2.40 -22.96
N THR A 394 -30.67 1.46 -22.01
CA THR A 394 -29.68 0.38 -22.08
C THR A 394 -30.20 -0.76 -22.95
N ARG A 395 -31.52 -1.04 -22.90
CA ARG A 395 -32.20 -1.89 -23.89
C ARG A 395 -31.98 -1.42 -25.33
N LYS A 396 -32.19 -0.12 -25.61
CA LYS A 396 -31.89 0.48 -26.93
C LYS A 396 -30.44 0.28 -27.41
N VAL A 397 -29.47 0.19 -26.49
CA VAL A 397 -28.06 -0.08 -26.85
C VAL A 397 -27.90 -1.53 -27.29
N ILE A 398 -28.53 -2.48 -26.59
CA ILE A 398 -28.55 -3.90 -26.96
C ILE A 398 -29.22 -4.04 -28.33
N ASP A 399 -30.39 -3.45 -28.53
CA ASP A 399 -31.13 -3.48 -29.79
C ASP A 399 -30.33 -2.93 -30.96
N GLY A 400 -29.63 -1.81 -30.75
CA GLY A 400 -28.79 -1.20 -31.78
C GLY A 400 -27.60 -2.07 -32.18
N ILE A 401 -27.08 -2.89 -31.27
CA ILE A 401 -26.00 -3.85 -31.57
C ILE A 401 -26.59 -5.08 -32.29
N CYS A 402 -27.67 -5.65 -31.79
CA CYS A 402 -28.36 -6.79 -32.40
C CYS A 402 -28.83 -6.47 -33.82
N LYS A 403 -29.40 -5.29 -34.05
CA LYS A 403 -29.82 -4.82 -35.38
C LYS A 403 -28.65 -4.73 -36.37
N LYS A 404 -27.47 -4.29 -35.92
CA LYS A 404 -26.26 -4.25 -36.79
C LYS A 404 -25.75 -5.63 -37.18
N LEU A 405 -26.08 -6.65 -36.37
CA LEU A 405 -25.74 -8.04 -36.63
C LEU A 405 -26.88 -8.81 -37.29
N SER A 406 -27.99 -8.14 -37.63
CA SER A 406 -29.21 -8.77 -38.15
C SER A 406 -29.76 -9.87 -37.23
N ILE A 407 -29.65 -9.65 -35.91
CA ILE A 407 -30.15 -10.56 -34.86
C ILE A 407 -31.37 -9.93 -34.20
N GLU A 408 -32.41 -10.71 -33.95
CA GLU A 408 -33.54 -10.28 -33.11
C GLU A 408 -33.19 -10.41 -31.62
N PRO A 409 -33.25 -9.32 -30.84
CA PRO A 409 -32.98 -9.37 -29.41
C PRO A 409 -34.10 -10.11 -28.68
N ASN A 410 -33.75 -11.18 -27.95
CA ASN A 410 -34.69 -11.98 -27.17
C ASN A 410 -34.54 -11.75 -25.65
N GLY A 411 -35.47 -12.29 -24.86
CA GLY A 411 -35.49 -12.16 -23.40
C GLY A 411 -34.21 -12.64 -22.70
N GLU A 412 -33.54 -13.65 -23.26
CA GLU A 412 -32.30 -14.21 -22.70
C GLU A 412 -31.11 -13.26 -22.85
N ILE A 413 -31.01 -12.56 -23.99
CA ILE A 413 -29.98 -11.54 -24.22
C ILE A 413 -30.09 -10.43 -23.17
N TYR A 414 -31.31 -9.96 -22.89
CA TYR A 414 -31.53 -8.95 -21.86
C TYR A 414 -31.16 -9.45 -20.47
N LYS A 415 -31.61 -10.65 -20.07
CA LYS A 415 -31.27 -11.25 -18.77
C LYS A 415 -29.79 -11.50 -18.59
N LEU A 416 -29.08 -11.81 -19.69
CA LEU A 416 -27.63 -12.03 -19.64
C LEU A 416 -26.88 -10.74 -19.33
N ILE A 417 -27.34 -9.59 -19.82
CA ILE A 417 -26.61 -8.31 -19.77
C ILE A 417 -27.12 -7.40 -18.65
N LEU A 418 -28.44 -7.35 -18.47
CA LEU A 418 -29.13 -6.43 -17.58
C LEU A 418 -29.40 -7.08 -16.21
N ALA A 419 -29.23 -6.30 -15.15
CA ALA A 419 -29.63 -6.65 -13.79
C ALA A 419 -31.12 -6.34 -13.62
N GLU A 420 -31.85 -7.26 -12.97
CA GLU A 420 -33.25 -7.06 -12.56
C GLU A 420 -33.43 -5.88 -11.59
#